data_AF-A0A352IHS3-F1
#
_entry.id   AF-A0A352IHS3-F1
#
_cell.length_a   1.000
_cell.length_b   1.000
_cell.length_c   1.000
_cell.angle_alpha   90.00
_cell.angle_beta   90.00
_cell.angle_gamma   90.00
#
_symmetry.space_group_name_H-M   'P 1'
#
loop_
_entity.id
_entity.type
_entity.pdbx_description
1 polymer ?
#
loop_
_entity_poly.entity_id
_entity_poly.type
_entity_poly.pdbx_seq_one_letter_code
_entity_poly.pdbx_strand_id
1 'polypeptide(L)'
;MARRKRVYSRRRRINYGRIALLIAVLVIIILLVMKIFSKNRYISKVEEALEQEITQIAGSISIVSKIDATIYENKGIKYTNQHEDIKRLMTFDGSLSEDMDKVSDVKILLENLLKSEKTEAAAELPAKDDGYYWIEADVFTKDRVLFFKVENEYNFDLYYDIENKTVYVKEKYYDEFSKKYNKVKFQGYSVTDEFRNIIDRMGETPIK
;
A
#
# COMPACT_ATOMS: atom_id res chain seq x y z
N MET A 1 22.02 76.54 -28.61
CA MET A 1 22.46 75.12 -28.62
C MET A 1 21.77 74.36 -27.49
N ALA A 2 20.82 73.47 -27.81
CA ALA A 2 20.11 72.68 -26.80
C ALA A 2 20.93 71.44 -26.41
N ARG A 3 21.30 71.31 -25.13
CA ARG A 3 21.96 70.11 -24.58
C ARG A 3 20.95 68.94 -24.55
N ARG A 4 21.17 67.91 -25.36
CA ARG A 4 20.45 66.63 -25.24
C ARG A 4 20.80 65.96 -23.91
N LYS A 5 19.84 65.92 -22.97
CA LYS A 5 19.93 65.07 -21.78
C LYS A 5 19.82 63.60 -22.22
N ARG A 6 20.90 62.83 -22.06
CA ARG A 6 20.86 61.38 -22.23
C ARG A 6 20.11 60.78 -21.04
N VAL A 7 18.92 60.25 -21.28
CA VAL A 7 18.17 59.47 -20.28
C VAL A 7 18.85 58.11 -20.18
N TYR A 8 19.69 57.93 -19.16
CA TYR A 8 20.21 56.61 -18.83
C TYR A 8 19.08 55.76 -18.27
N SER A 9 18.58 54.79 -19.05
CA SER A 9 17.72 53.73 -18.53
C SER A 9 18.56 52.85 -17.59
N ARG A 10 18.35 52.95 -16.27
CA ARG A 10 18.94 52.02 -15.30
C ARG A 10 18.48 50.59 -15.66
N ARG A 11 19.38 49.74 -16.17
CA ARG A 11 19.16 48.29 -16.23
C ARG A 11 18.91 47.81 -14.80
N ARG A 12 17.67 47.39 -14.49
CA ARG A 12 17.35 46.77 -13.20
C ARG A 12 18.18 45.49 -13.08
N ARG A 13 19.12 45.46 -12.14
CA ARG A 13 19.85 44.23 -11.81
C ARG A 13 18.88 43.31 -11.09
N ILE A 14 18.58 42.17 -11.70
CA ILE A 14 17.78 41.12 -11.10
C ILE A 14 18.59 40.56 -9.92
N ASN A 15 17.99 40.51 -8.74
CA ASN A 15 18.65 39.98 -7.56
C ASN A 15 18.47 38.46 -7.52
N TYR A 16 19.38 37.75 -8.20
CA TYR A 16 19.36 36.30 -8.33
C TYR A 16 19.34 35.56 -6.98
N GLY A 17 19.85 36.15 -5.90
CA GLY A 17 19.77 35.56 -4.56
C GLY A 17 18.34 35.47 -4.02
N ARG A 18 17.49 36.48 -4.28
CA ARG A 18 16.07 36.45 -3.89
C ARG A 18 15.27 35.47 -4.73
N ILE A 19 15.62 35.32 -6.00
CA ILE A 19 15.00 34.33 -6.89
C ILE A 19 15.38 32.91 -6.45
N ALA A 20 16.65 32.67 -6.15
CA ALA A 20 17.11 31.37 -5.64
C ALA A 20 16.40 30.98 -4.34
N LEU A 21 16.20 31.93 -3.41
CA LEU A 21 15.47 31.67 -2.17
C LEU A 21 14.00 31.34 -2.41
N LEU A 22 13.32 32.06 -3.32
CA LEU A 22 11.94 31.73 -3.70
C LEU A 22 11.83 30.33 -4.34
N ILE A 23 12.80 29.95 -5.18
CA ILE A 23 12.85 28.60 -5.76
C ILE A 23 13.05 27.55 -4.66
N ALA A 24 13.96 27.77 -3.70
CA ALA A 24 14.17 26.85 -2.59
C ALA A 24 12.92 26.64 -1.74
N VAL A 25 12.19 27.73 -1.42
CA VAL A 25 10.90 27.65 -0.71
C VAL A 25 9.87 26.87 -1.52
N LEU A 26 9.80 27.09 -2.84
CA LEU A 26 8.89 26.35 -3.72
C LEU A 26 9.20 24.84 -3.72
N VAL A 27 10.47 24.45 -3.79
CA VAL A 27 10.89 23.04 -3.73
C VAL A 27 10.47 22.40 -2.40
N ILE A 28 10.64 23.09 -1.27
CA ILE A 28 10.22 22.59 0.04
C ILE A 28 8.69 22.37 0.08
N ILE A 29 7.91 23.31 -0.46
CA ILE A 29 6.45 23.17 -0.54
C ILE A 29 6.07 21.95 -1.39
N ILE A 30 6.71 21.76 -2.54
CA ILE A 30 6.47 20.60 -3.42
C ILE A 30 6.77 19.29 -2.67
N LEU A 31 7.90 19.22 -1.97
CA LEU A 31 8.28 18.03 -1.19
C LEU A 31 7.28 17.73 -0.06
N LEU A 32 6.81 18.77 0.66
CA LEU A 32 5.79 18.60 1.70
C LEU A 32 4.47 18.10 1.12
N VAL A 33 4.03 18.64 -0.01
CA VAL A 33 2.81 18.20 -0.71
C VAL A 33 2.97 16.75 -1.20
N MET A 34 4.10 16.39 -1.80
CA MET A 34 4.38 15.00 -2.22
C MET A 34 4.35 14.02 -1.04
N LYS A 35 4.89 14.42 0.12
CA LYS A 35 4.88 13.61 1.34
C LYS A 35 3.46 13.39 1.88
N ILE A 36 2.54 14.34 1.71
CA ILE A 36 1.13 14.17 2.09
C ILE A 36 0.44 13.19 1.15
N PHE A 37 0.68 13.29 -0.17
CA PHE A 37 0.08 12.37 -1.14
C PHE A 37 0.65 10.95 -1.08
N SER A 38 1.90 10.76 -0.64
CA SER A 38 2.48 9.42 -0.48
C SER A 38 1.91 8.65 0.72
N LYS A 39 1.46 9.33 1.78
CA LYS A 39 0.93 8.70 3.00
C LYS A 39 -0.26 7.76 2.77
N ASN A 40 -1.02 7.97 1.70
CA ASN A 40 -2.21 7.18 1.41
C ASN A 40 -1.95 6.06 0.40
N ARG A 41 -0.70 5.83 -0.01
CA ARG A 41 -0.35 4.70 -0.87
C ARG A 41 -0.36 3.43 -0.05
N TYR A 42 -0.90 2.36 -0.62
CA TYR A 42 -0.97 1.06 0.04
C TYR A 42 0.40 0.55 0.49
N ILE A 43 1.39 0.60 -0.40
CA ILE A 43 2.78 0.24 -0.09
C ILE A 43 3.37 1.06 1.05
N SER A 44 3.07 2.36 1.12
CA SER A 44 3.57 3.19 2.22
C SER A 44 2.97 2.80 3.57
N LYS A 45 1.78 2.19 3.61
CA LYS A 45 1.19 1.65 4.83
C LYS A 45 1.75 0.28 5.21
N VAL A 46 2.09 -0.54 4.22
CA VAL A 46 2.86 -1.77 4.45
C VAL A 46 4.24 -1.43 5.05
N GLU A 47 4.93 -0.42 4.50
CA GLU A 47 6.19 0.09 5.03
C GLU A 47 6.05 0.61 6.47
N GLU A 48 5.05 1.47 6.72
CA GLU A 48 4.78 2.00 8.06
C GLU A 48 4.48 0.90 9.09
N ALA A 49 3.71 -0.13 8.72
CA ALA A 49 3.43 -1.26 9.60
C ALA A 49 4.67 -2.10 9.91
N LEU A 50 5.55 -2.32 8.91
CA LEU A 50 6.78 -3.10 9.07
C LEU A 50 7.88 -2.36 9.83
N GLU A 51 7.88 -1.03 9.83
CA GLU A 51 8.81 -0.21 10.62
C GLU A 51 8.44 -0.11 12.11
N GLN A 52 7.19 -0.39 12.45
CA GLN A 52 6.68 -0.35 13.84
C GLN A 52 6.89 -1.68 14.58
N GLU A 53 6.72 -1.65 15.91
CA GLU A 53 6.75 -2.87 16.73
C GLU A 53 5.49 -3.69 16.45
N ILE A 54 5.60 -4.70 15.59
CA ILE A 54 4.50 -5.64 15.30
C ILE A 54 4.24 -6.50 16.54
N THR A 55 3.03 -6.44 17.07
CA THR A 55 2.61 -7.22 18.23
C THR A 55 1.85 -8.48 17.85
N GLN A 56 1.13 -8.46 16.72
CA GLN A 56 0.36 -9.60 16.24
C GLN A 56 0.16 -9.49 14.73
N ILE A 57 0.13 -10.64 14.06
CA ILE A 57 -0.34 -10.78 12.69
C ILE A 57 -1.34 -11.92 12.68
N ALA A 58 -2.53 -11.71 12.12
CA ALA A 58 -3.53 -12.74 11.96
C ALA A 58 -4.19 -12.63 10.57
N GLY A 59 -4.84 -13.68 10.10
CA GLY A 59 -5.51 -13.63 8.81
C GLY A 59 -5.70 -14.98 8.14
N SER A 60 -5.86 -14.94 6.82
CA SER A 60 -6.17 -16.12 6.03
C SER A 60 -5.56 -16.09 4.64
N ILE A 61 -5.44 -17.28 4.04
CA ILE A 61 -5.16 -17.45 2.62
C ILE A 61 -6.31 -18.24 2.01
N SER A 62 -6.84 -17.73 0.91
CA SER A 62 -7.95 -18.33 0.16
C SER A 62 -7.65 -18.32 -1.33
N ILE A 63 -8.25 -19.27 -2.05
CA ILE A 63 -8.38 -19.19 -3.51
C ILE A 63 -9.67 -18.43 -3.81
N VAL A 64 -9.63 -17.52 -4.79
CA VAL A 64 -10.81 -16.78 -5.27
C VAL A 64 -10.82 -16.73 -6.79
N SER A 65 -12.01 -16.77 -7.40
CA SER A 65 -12.16 -16.75 -8.85
C SER A 65 -12.34 -15.33 -9.40
N LYS A 66 -12.95 -14.46 -8.62
CA LYS A 66 -13.20 -13.06 -8.98
C LYS A 66 -12.97 -12.15 -7.81
N ILE A 67 -12.21 -11.08 -8.05
CA ILE A 67 -11.84 -10.10 -7.03
C ILE A 67 -12.72 -8.87 -7.18
N ASP A 68 -13.70 -8.73 -6.29
CA ASP A 68 -14.33 -7.44 -6.02
C ASP A 68 -13.66 -6.72 -4.83
N ALA A 69 -12.86 -5.71 -5.12
CA ALA A 69 -12.24 -4.83 -4.12
C ALA A 69 -13.07 -3.57 -3.83
N THR A 70 -14.31 -3.51 -4.29
CA THR A 70 -15.24 -2.43 -3.98
C THR A 70 -15.59 -2.48 -2.50
N ILE A 71 -15.34 -1.38 -1.80
CA ILE A 71 -15.78 -1.24 -0.42
C ILE A 71 -17.26 -0.87 -0.43
N TYR A 72 -18.11 -1.78 0.02
CA TYR A 72 -19.52 -1.54 0.25
C TYR A 72 -19.74 -1.12 1.70
N GLU A 73 -20.51 -0.07 1.95
CA GLU A 73 -20.89 0.34 3.30
C GLU A 73 -22.41 0.33 3.38
N ASN A 74 -22.97 -0.44 4.31
CA ASN A 74 -24.40 -0.43 4.60
C ASN A 74 -24.62 -0.15 6.09
N LYS A 75 -25.32 0.94 6.41
CA LYS A 75 -25.61 1.39 7.79
C LYS A 75 -24.36 1.52 8.69
N GLY A 76 -23.22 1.91 8.12
CA GLY A 76 -21.96 2.06 8.86
C GLY A 76 -21.17 0.76 9.06
N ILE A 77 -21.68 -0.37 8.54
CA ILE A 77 -20.95 -1.65 8.51
C ILE A 77 -20.24 -1.73 7.16
N LYS A 78 -18.91 -1.88 7.21
CA LYS A 78 -18.02 -2.01 6.04
C LYS A 78 -18.03 -3.46 5.58
N TYR A 79 -18.36 -3.70 4.32
CA TYR A 79 -18.29 -4.97 3.62
C TYR A 79 -17.23 -4.80 2.53
N THR A 80 -16.03 -5.30 2.75
CA THR A 80 -14.88 -4.95 1.92
C THR A 80 -14.70 -5.82 0.68
N ASN A 81 -15.18 -7.08 0.70
CA ASN A 81 -14.78 -8.08 -0.27
C ASN A 81 -15.97 -8.98 -0.66
N GLN A 82 -16.52 -8.79 -1.88
CA GLN A 82 -17.49 -9.71 -2.50
C GLN A 82 -16.77 -10.62 -3.51
N HIS A 83 -15.72 -11.31 -3.05
CA HIS A 83 -15.02 -12.25 -3.91
C HIS A 83 -15.93 -13.45 -4.23
N GLU A 84 -15.84 -13.98 -5.45
CA GLU A 84 -16.59 -15.17 -5.87
C GLU A 84 -15.72 -16.43 -5.69
N ASP A 85 -16.39 -17.57 -5.43
CA ASP A 85 -15.80 -18.91 -5.25
C ASP A 85 -14.68 -19.00 -4.21
N ILE A 86 -14.86 -18.34 -3.06
CA ILE A 86 -13.87 -18.32 -1.98
C ILE A 86 -13.67 -19.73 -1.41
N LYS A 87 -12.48 -20.29 -1.63
CA LYS A 87 -12.01 -21.54 -1.01
C LYS A 87 -10.87 -21.24 -0.06
N ARG A 88 -11.18 -21.16 1.24
CA ARG A 88 -10.18 -20.94 2.29
C ARG A 88 -9.21 -22.12 2.36
N LEU A 89 -7.92 -21.83 2.31
CA LEU A 89 -6.84 -22.81 2.35
C LEU A 89 -6.24 -22.94 3.75
N MET A 90 -6.04 -21.81 4.43
CA MET A 90 -5.52 -21.80 5.79
C MET A 90 -5.82 -20.49 6.51
N THR A 91 -5.65 -20.53 7.82
CA THR A 91 -5.60 -19.35 8.71
C THR A 91 -4.28 -19.34 9.45
N PHE A 92 -3.92 -18.15 9.93
CA PHE A 92 -2.77 -17.94 10.80
C PHE A 92 -3.13 -16.92 11.87
N ASP A 93 -2.67 -17.16 13.10
CA ASP A 93 -2.78 -16.19 14.19
C ASP A 93 -1.50 -16.20 15.03
N GLY A 94 -0.81 -15.06 15.09
CA GLY A 94 0.40 -14.87 15.88
C GLY A 94 0.19 -14.97 17.39
N SER A 95 -1.05 -15.07 17.87
CA SER A 95 -1.33 -15.46 19.26
C SER A 95 -1.08 -16.96 19.51
N LEU A 96 -1.04 -17.78 18.47
CA LEU A 96 -0.85 -19.23 18.52
C LEU A 96 0.59 -19.60 18.15
N SER A 97 1.28 -20.29 19.06
CA SER A 97 2.69 -20.68 18.85
C SER A 97 2.91 -21.56 17.61
N GLU A 98 1.92 -22.36 17.24
CA GLU A 98 1.95 -23.26 16.08
C GLU A 98 1.82 -22.54 14.73
N ASP A 99 1.36 -21.28 14.75
CA ASP A 99 1.20 -20.46 13.54
C ASP A 99 2.34 -19.45 13.34
N MET A 100 3.34 -19.42 14.23
CA MET A 100 4.44 -18.47 14.16
C MET A 100 5.26 -18.56 12.87
N ASP A 101 5.43 -19.76 12.32
CA ASP A 101 6.11 -19.95 11.02
C ASP A 101 5.31 -19.30 9.89
N LYS A 102 3.97 -19.48 9.89
CA LYS A 102 3.07 -18.87 8.91
C LYS A 102 3.06 -17.35 9.04
N VAL A 103 3.07 -16.84 10.26
CA VAL A 103 3.16 -15.39 10.54
C VAL A 103 4.47 -14.81 10.04
N SER A 104 5.59 -15.51 10.26
CA SER A 104 6.89 -15.13 9.72
C SER A 104 6.86 -15.09 8.19
N ASP A 105 6.24 -16.08 7.55
CA ASP A 105 6.07 -16.14 6.10
C ASP A 105 5.29 -14.94 5.56
N VAL A 106 4.14 -14.59 6.17
CA VAL A 106 3.35 -13.41 5.78
C VAL A 106 4.16 -12.13 5.91
N LYS A 107 4.94 -12.00 7.00
CA LYS A 107 5.84 -10.86 7.16
C LYS A 107 6.85 -10.77 6.01
N ILE A 108 7.45 -11.89 5.62
CA ILE A 108 8.40 -11.94 4.49
C ILE A 108 7.71 -11.61 3.16
N LEU A 109 6.45 -12.02 2.95
CA LEU A 109 5.66 -11.64 1.76
C LEU A 109 5.47 -10.11 1.70
N LEU A 110 5.13 -9.47 2.82
CA LEU A 110 4.99 -8.01 2.91
C LEU A 110 6.34 -7.30 2.69
N GLU A 111 7.42 -7.80 3.24
CA GLU A 111 8.78 -7.27 3.02
C GLU A 111 9.22 -7.40 1.56
N ASN A 112 8.89 -8.52 0.91
CA ASN A 112 9.17 -8.72 -0.52
C ASN A 112 8.37 -7.73 -1.38
N LEU A 113 7.10 -7.47 -1.05
CA LEU A 113 6.27 -6.50 -1.75
C LEU A 113 6.89 -5.09 -1.76
N LEU A 114 7.58 -4.67 -0.70
CA LEU A 114 8.29 -3.37 -0.65
C LEU A 114 9.49 -3.30 -1.61
N LYS A 115 10.08 -4.45 -1.94
CA LYS A 115 11.26 -4.57 -2.82
C LYS A 115 10.86 -4.84 -4.28
N SER A 116 9.63 -5.28 -4.51
CA SER A 116 9.12 -5.63 -5.83
C SER A 116 9.02 -4.44 -6.78
N GLU A 117 9.29 -4.68 -8.05
CA GLU A 117 9.12 -3.67 -9.09
C GLU A 117 7.64 -3.54 -9.46
N LYS A 118 7.20 -2.30 -9.65
CA LYS A 118 5.84 -2.03 -10.14
C LYS A 118 5.70 -2.56 -11.57
N THR A 119 4.61 -3.27 -11.82
CA THR A 119 4.20 -3.68 -13.16
C THR A 119 3.05 -2.78 -13.63
N GLU A 120 1.91 -3.37 -14.00
CA GLU A 120 0.77 -2.65 -14.54
C GLU A 120 -0.22 -2.20 -13.47
N ALA A 121 -0.91 -1.10 -13.74
CA ALA A 121 -2.06 -0.69 -12.96
C ALA A 121 -3.34 -1.17 -13.64
N ALA A 122 -4.18 -1.91 -12.93
CA ALA A 122 -5.42 -2.48 -13.45
C ALA A 122 -6.62 -1.82 -12.78
N ALA A 123 -7.65 -1.46 -13.55
CA ALA A 123 -8.88 -0.92 -12.96
C ALA A 123 -9.68 -2.01 -12.23
N GLU A 124 -9.65 -3.23 -12.76
CA GLU A 124 -10.25 -4.44 -12.24
C GLU A 124 -9.34 -5.61 -12.61
N LEU A 125 -9.40 -6.69 -11.83
CA LEU A 125 -8.72 -7.94 -12.15
C LEU A 125 -9.71 -8.85 -12.90
N PRO A 126 -9.28 -9.53 -13.98
CA PRO A 126 -10.14 -10.43 -14.72
C PRO A 126 -10.58 -11.61 -13.84
N ALA A 127 -11.79 -12.13 -14.08
CA ALA A 127 -12.20 -13.38 -13.44
C ALA A 127 -11.37 -14.54 -14.02
N LYS A 128 -10.96 -15.47 -13.16
CA LYS A 128 -10.18 -16.66 -13.50
C LYS A 128 -10.63 -17.82 -12.62
N ASP A 129 -10.81 -19.02 -13.16
CA ASP A 129 -11.11 -20.19 -12.34
C ASP A 129 -9.91 -20.54 -11.45
N ASP A 130 -10.11 -20.56 -10.13
CA ASP A 130 -9.08 -20.77 -9.10
C ASP A 130 -7.79 -19.91 -9.30
N GLY A 131 -7.91 -18.73 -9.91
CA GLY A 131 -6.76 -18.03 -10.48
C GLY A 131 -5.96 -17.15 -9.53
N TYR A 132 -6.46 -16.90 -8.31
CA TYR A 132 -5.84 -15.99 -7.36
C TYR A 132 -5.69 -16.60 -5.98
N TYR A 133 -4.48 -16.50 -5.42
CA TYR A 133 -4.33 -16.57 -3.97
C TYR A 133 -4.61 -15.18 -3.37
N TRP A 134 -5.66 -15.09 -2.56
CA TRP A 134 -5.98 -13.94 -1.74
C TRP A 134 -5.40 -14.13 -0.35
N ILE A 135 -4.45 -13.27 0.02
CA ILE A 135 -3.90 -13.18 1.37
C ILE A 135 -4.56 -12.00 2.07
N GLU A 136 -5.28 -12.30 3.13
CA GLU A 136 -5.84 -11.32 4.07
C GLU A 136 -4.95 -11.33 5.32
N ALA A 137 -4.38 -10.18 5.67
CA ALA A 137 -3.47 -10.05 6.81
C ALA A 137 -3.80 -8.81 7.65
N ASP A 138 -4.19 -9.06 8.89
CA ASP A 138 -4.40 -8.07 9.94
C ASP A 138 -3.12 -7.94 10.75
N VAL A 139 -2.49 -6.78 10.68
CA VAL A 139 -1.21 -6.49 11.35
C VAL A 139 -1.46 -5.46 12.45
N PHE A 140 -1.23 -5.87 13.69
CA PHE A 140 -1.32 -5.03 14.86
C PHE A 140 0.06 -4.55 15.26
N THR A 141 0.21 -3.24 15.40
CA THR A 141 1.49 -2.63 15.75
C THR A 141 1.34 -1.72 16.97
N LYS A 142 2.45 -1.53 17.69
CA LYS A 142 2.59 -0.50 18.71
C LYS A 142 3.49 0.61 18.19
N ASP A 143 2.96 1.82 18.23
CA ASP A 143 3.73 3.04 18.03
C ASP A 143 3.86 3.81 19.34
N ARG A 144 4.98 4.51 19.51
CA ARG A 144 5.22 5.41 20.64
C ARG A 144 5.23 6.85 20.15
N VAL A 145 4.10 7.52 20.34
CA VAL A 145 4.01 8.97 20.09
C VAL A 145 4.21 9.70 21.42
N LEU A 146 5.39 10.29 21.59
CA LEU A 146 5.86 10.93 22.83
C LEU A 146 5.87 9.94 24.02
N PHE A 147 4.80 9.96 24.83
CA PHE A 147 4.62 9.11 26.01
C PHE A 147 3.40 8.18 25.91
N PHE A 148 2.63 8.29 24.83
CA PHE A 148 1.46 7.45 24.60
C PHE A 148 1.84 6.23 23.76
N LYS A 149 1.43 5.05 24.22
CA LYS A 149 1.40 3.86 23.38
C LYS A 149 0.12 3.89 22.57
N VAL A 150 0.25 3.92 21.25
CA VAL A 150 -0.87 3.83 20.33
C VAL A 150 -0.79 2.45 19.68
N GLU A 151 -1.89 1.71 19.73
CA GLU A 151 -2.03 0.48 18.96
C GLU A 151 -2.69 0.83 17.63
N ASN A 152 -2.05 0.45 16.53
CA ASN A 152 -2.58 0.62 15.19
C ASN A 152 -2.91 -0.74 14.60
N GLU A 153 -4.00 -0.79 13.83
CA GLU A 153 -4.40 -1.96 13.09
C GLU A 153 -4.30 -1.65 11.59
N TYR A 154 -3.62 -2.54 10.87
CA TYR A 154 -3.53 -2.50 9.42
C TYR A 154 -4.17 -3.73 8.80
N ASN A 155 -5.06 -3.54 7.84
CA ASN A 155 -5.74 -4.60 7.12
C ASN A 155 -5.17 -4.64 5.69
N PHE A 156 -4.49 -5.73 5.34
CA PHE A 156 -3.84 -5.89 4.05
C PHE A 156 -4.47 -7.01 3.22
N ASP A 157 -4.92 -6.66 2.02
CA ASP A 157 -5.36 -7.58 0.96
C ASP A 157 -4.29 -7.67 -0.14
N LEU A 158 -3.71 -8.85 -0.34
CA LEU A 158 -2.82 -9.14 -1.47
C LEU A 158 -3.47 -10.19 -2.38
N TYR A 159 -3.44 -9.96 -3.69
CA TYR A 159 -4.01 -10.86 -4.68
C TYR A 159 -2.92 -11.35 -5.63
N TYR A 160 -2.41 -12.55 -5.39
CA TYR A 160 -1.41 -13.17 -6.24
C TYR A 160 -2.06 -13.91 -7.40
N ASP A 161 -1.82 -13.43 -8.62
CA ASP A 161 -2.22 -14.09 -9.87
C ASP A 161 -1.28 -15.27 -10.14
N ILE A 162 -1.81 -16.48 -10.01
CA ILE A 162 -1.04 -17.74 -10.07
C ILE A 162 -0.45 -17.94 -11.47
N GLU A 163 -1.20 -17.57 -12.51
CA GLU A 163 -0.79 -17.75 -13.90
C GLU A 163 0.26 -16.71 -14.31
N ASN A 164 -0.02 -15.44 -14.02
CA ASN A 164 0.82 -14.32 -14.46
C ASN A 164 1.97 -14.00 -13.48
N LYS A 165 2.04 -14.69 -12.34
CA LYS A 165 3.06 -14.49 -11.30
C LYS A 165 3.21 -13.02 -10.91
N THR A 166 2.08 -12.36 -10.71
CA THR A 166 2.01 -10.93 -10.38
C THR A 166 1.14 -10.78 -9.14
N VAL A 167 1.63 -10.04 -8.15
CA VAL A 167 0.81 -9.70 -6.98
C VAL A 167 0.17 -8.34 -7.17
N TYR A 168 -1.14 -8.28 -6.99
CA TYR A 168 -1.94 -7.07 -7.09
C TYR A 168 -2.37 -6.63 -5.70
N VAL A 169 -2.24 -5.33 -5.44
CA VAL A 169 -2.76 -4.67 -4.24
C VAL A 169 -3.52 -3.42 -4.65
N LYS A 170 -4.39 -2.92 -3.77
CA LYS A 170 -5.04 -1.62 -3.97
C LYS A 170 -3.94 -0.54 -4.14
N GLU A 171 -4.10 0.42 -5.05
CA GLU A 171 -3.11 1.51 -5.22
C GLU A 171 -3.03 2.40 -3.97
N LYS A 172 -4.17 2.58 -3.30
CA LYS A 172 -4.34 3.44 -2.12
C LYS A 172 -4.84 2.64 -0.92
N TYR A 173 -4.32 2.98 0.24
CA TYR A 173 -4.83 2.53 1.53
C TYR A 173 -5.98 3.45 1.97
N TYR A 174 -7.04 2.88 2.52
CA TYR A 174 -8.18 3.65 3.03
C TYR A 174 -8.12 3.79 4.55
N ASP A 175 -8.50 4.95 5.07
CA ASP A 175 -8.86 5.12 6.47
C ASP A 175 -10.36 4.92 6.69
N GLU A 176 -10.78 4.79 7.95
CA GLU A 176 -12.18 4.64 8.37
C GLU A 176 -13.09 5.83 7.97
N PHE A 177 -12.53 6.91 7.42
CA PHE A 177 -13.26 8.11 7.03
C PHE A 177 -13.57 8.17 5.52
N SER A 178 -13.12 7.20 4.71
CA SER A 178 -13.38 7.15 3.27
C SER A 178 -14.76 6.55 2.93
N LYS A 179 -15.82 7.30 3.23
CA LYS A 179 -17.23 6.82 3.29
C LYS A 179 -18.02 6.73 1.96
N LYS A 180 -17.40 6.61 0.77
CA LYS A 180 -18.23 6.45 -0.46
C LYS A 180 -17.48 5.89 -1.67
N TYR A 181 -17.87 4.68 -2.09
CA TYR A 181 -17.69 4.10 -3.43
C TYR A 181 -16.35 4.38 -4.12
N ASN A 182 -15.26 3.98 -3.48
CA ASN A 182 -13.96 4.07 -4.13
C ASN A 182 -13.64 2.73 -4.79
N LYS A 183 -13.95 2.62 -6.07
CA LYS A 183 -13.29 1.68 -6.95
C LYS A 183 -11.85 2.19 -7.15
N VAL A 184 -10.94 1.75 -6.30
CA VAL A 184 -9.51 2.06 -6.45
C VAL A 184 -8.88 1.02 -7.35
N LYS A 185 -8.03 1.51 -8.26
CA LYS A 185 -7.25 0.67 -9.15
C LYS A 185 -6.34 -0.24 -8.34
N PHE A 186 -6.04 -1.39 -8.90
CA PHE A 186 -4.95 -2.22 -8.46
C PHE A 186 -3.64 -1.72 -9.04
N GLN A 187 -2.58 -1.90 -8.27
CA GLN A 187 -1.21 -1.83 -8.75
C GLN A 187 -0.62 -3.24 -8.66
N GLY A 188 -0.14 -3.73 -9.79
CA GLY A 188 0.62 -4.97 -9.89
C GLY A 188 2.09 -4.77 -9.51
N TYR A 189 2.67 -5.82 -8.97
CA TYR A 189 4.06 -5.93 -8.58
C TYR A 189 4.62 -7.28 -9.03
N SER A 190 5.86 -7.27 -9.54
CA SER A 190 6.56 -8.50 -9.88
C SER A 190 6.87 -9.27 -8.60
N VAL A 191 6.65 -10.58 -8.61
CA VAL A 191 7.01 -11.41 -7.45
C VAL A 191 8.45 -11.87 -7.55
N THR A 192 9.14 -11.90 -6.42
CA THR A 192 10.44 -12.56 -6.30
C THR A 192 10.25 -14.08 -6.26
N ASP A 193 11.31 -14.85 -6.52
CA ASP A 193 11.27 -16.30 -6.33
C ASP A 193 10.97 -16.68 -4.87
N GLU A 194 11.47 -15.89 -3.91
CA GLU A 194 11.16 -16.06 -2.49
C GLU A 194 9.67 -15.88 -2.20
N PHE A 195 9.05 -14.80 -2.71
CA PHE A 195 7.62 -14.56 -2.58
C PHE A 195 6.82 -15.74 -3.14
N ARG A 196 7.15 -16.20 -4.35
CA ARG A 196 6.48 -17.33 -5.00
C ARG A 196 6.60 -18.61 -4.17
N ASN A 197 7.81 -18.96 -3.74
CA ASN A 197 8.03 -20.19 -2.99
C ASN A 197 7.27 -20.20 -1.65
N ILE A 198 7.17 -19.04 -0.98
CA ILE A 198 6.40 -18.91 0.26
C ILE A 198 4.90 -19.06 -0.03
N ILE A 199 4.36 -18.31 -0.99
CA ILE A 199 2.91 -18.31 -1.22
C ILE A 199 2.41 -19.66 -1.74
N ASP A 200 3.18 -20.33 -2.60
CA ASP A 200 2.82 -21.65 -3.11
C ASP A 200 2.83 -22.70 -1.97
N ARG A 201 3.83 -22.66 -1.09
CA ARG A 201 3.89 -23.54 0.10
C ARG A 201 2.71 -23.31 1.04
N MET A 202 2.38 -22.04 1.29
CA MET A 202 1.23 -21.71 2.14
C MET A 202 -0.09 -22.11 1.47
N GLY A 203 -0.19 -21.99 0.14
CA GLY A 203 -1.37 -22.36 -0.63
C GLY A 203 -1.64 -23.87 -0.70
N GLU A 204 -0.59 -24.69 -0.64
CA GLU A 204 -0.70 -26.16 -0.68
C GLU A 204 -1.00 -26.79 0.69
N THR A 205 -0.96 -26.02 1.79
CA THR A 205 -1.15 -26.56 3.14
C THR A 205 -2.66 -26.72 3.43
N PRO A 206 -3.22 -27.95 3.53
CA PRO A 206 -4.63 -28.14 3.81
C PRO A 206 -4.97 -27.78 5.26
N ILE A 207 -6.18 -27.26 5.48
CA ILE A 207 -6.78 -27.08 6.82
C ILE A 207 -6.79 -28.45 7.52
N LYS A 208 -6.08 -28.56 8.66
CA LYS A 208 -6.18 -29.73 9.55
C LYS A 208 -7.45 -29.70 10.36
#